data_AF-A0A2E3C234-F1
#
_entry.id   AF-A0A2E3C234-F1
#
_cell.length_a   1.000
_cell.length_b   1.000
_cell.length_c   1.000
_cell.angle_alpha   90.00
_cell.angle_beta   90.00
_cell.angle_gamma   90.00
#
_symmetry.space_group_name_H-M   'P 1'
#
loop_
_entity.id
_entity.type
_entity.pdbx_description
1 polymer ?
#
loop_
_entity_poly.entity_id
_entity_poly.type
_entity_poly.pdbx_seq_one_letter_code
_entity_poly.pdbx_strand_id
1 'polypeptide(L)'
;MTANSAAPVVLEAPHADKQHMYSFWGRTKVQTMAMNTAIGQVLKEHGLSPFHQVGVKSEGEHEPGYHAWEIWRPATEEKLNEMLEHIEEAAMEELTMVRSMYTEKDFPEMYEPADFGDRVEAMIDEHKEKARHQRQSQGELSQDPSNDLAR
;
A
#
# COMPACT_ATOMS: atom_id res chain seq x y z
N MET A 1 -4.58 8.16 12.26
CA MET A 1 -3.28 8.68 11.79
C MET A 1 -3.54 10.01 11.09
N THR A 2 -2.79 11.05 11.41
CA THR A 2 -2.99 12.42 10.92
C THR A 2 -2.40 12.57 9.52
N ALA A 3 -2.92 13.50 8.70
CA ALA A 3 -2.39 13.82 7.36
C ALA A 3 -0.98 14.43 7.37
N ASN A 4 -0.28 14.40 8.51
CA ASN A 4 1.00 15.04 8.76
C ASN A 4 2.17 14.07 8.92
N SER A 5 1.95 12.77 8.76
CA SER A 5 3.02 11.76 8.79
C SER A 5 3.23 11.14 7.42
N ALA A 6 4.44 10.64 7.16
CA ALA A 6 4.67 9.69 6.07
C ALA A 6 3.74 8.47 6.21
N ALA A 7 3.51 7.74 5.10
CA ALA A 7 2.76 6.49 5.17
C ALA A 7 3.67 5.40 5.75
N PRO A 8 3.16 4.51 6.62
CA PRO A 8 3.96 3.37 7.08
C PRO A 8 4.31 2.49 5.88
N VAL A 9 5.59 2.17 5.76
CA VAL A 9 6.10 1.28 4.71
C VAL A 9 6.32 -0.11 5.30
N VAL A 10 6.04 -1.14 4.52
CA VAL A 10 6.15 -2.54 4.93
C VAL A 10 7.09 -3.25 3.98
N LEU A 11 8.05 -4.00 4.53
CA LEU A 11 8.83 -4.96 3.77
C LEU A 11 8.02 -6.26 3.66
N GLU A 12 7.61 -6.61 2.44
CA GLU A 12 6.93 -7.85 2.14
C GLU A 12 7.94 -8.96 1.83
N ALA A 13 7.74 -10.12 2.44
CA ALA A 13 8.51 -11.31 2.15
C ALA A 13 8.25 -11.79 0.70
N PRO A 14 9.25 -12.38 0.04
CA PRO A 14 9.09 -12.88 -1.32
C PRO A 14 7.99 -13.96 -1.36
N HIS A 15 7.15 -13.92 -2.39
CA HIS A 15 6.09 -14.92 -2.59
C HIS A 15 6.18 -15.51 -3.99
N ALA A 16 6.34 -16.84 -4.04
CA ALA A 16 6.48 -17.63 -5.27
C ALA A 16 7.64 -17.17 -6.17
N ASP A 17 7.33 -16.36 -7.19
CA ASP A 17 8.25 -15.83 -8.20
C ASP A 17 8.72 -14.40 -7.91
N LYS A 18 8.14 -13.73 -6.90
CA LYS A 18 8.44 -12.34 -6.58
C LYS A 18 9.62 -12.21 -5.62
N GLN A 19 10.47 -11.21 -5.87
CA GLN A 19 11.53 -10.80 -4.95
C GLN A 19 10.94 -10.02 -3.76
N HIS A 20 11.79 -9.58 -2.83
CA HIS A 20 11.36 -8.67 -1.76
C HIS A 20 10.72 -7.40 -2.33
N MET A 21 9.71 -6.89 -1.61
CA MET A 21 8.97 -5.70 -2.01
C MET A 21 8.80 -4.74 -0.84
N TYR A 22 8.88 -3.43 -1.10
CA TYR A 22 8.35 -2.43 -0.18
C TYR A 22 6.95 -2.04 -0.62
N SER A 23 6.00 -2.00 0.30
CA SER A 23 4.66 -1.50 0.02
C SER A 23 4.20 -0.47 1.03
N PHE A 24 3.31 0.43 0.59
CA PHE A 24 2.67 1.40 1.47
C PHE A 24 1.30 1.78 0.95
N TRP A 25 0.48 2.36 1.83
CA TRP A 25 -0.82 2.92 1.47
C TRP A 25 -0.79 4.45 1.58
N GLY A 26 -0.76 5.12 0.43
CA GLY A 26 -0.81 6.57 0.34
C GLY A 26 -2.23 7.11 0.51
N ARG A 27 -2.43 8.08 1.40
CA ARG A 27 -3.73 8.71 1.66
C ARG A 27 -3.97 9.95 0.78
N THR A 28 -2.90 10.68 0.47
CA THR A 28 -2.94 11.88 -0.37
C THR A 28 -1.92 11.76 -1.50
N LYS A 29 -2.10 12.54 -2.56
CA LYS A 29 -1.15 12.57 -3.66
C LYS A 29 0.20 13.15 -3.24
N VAL A 30 0.21 14.14 -2.34
CA VAL A 30 1.44 14.66 -1.71
C VAL A 30 2.18 13.57 -0.93
N GLN A 31 1.47 12.83 -0.07
CA GLN A 31 2.09 11.74 0.70
C GLN A 31 2.62 10.64 -0.22
N THR A 32 1.83 10.26 -1.23
CA THR A 32 2.20 9.20 -2.18
C THR A 32 3.41 9.59 -3.02
N MET A 33 3.47 10.85 -3.46
CA MET A 33 4.63 11.39 -4.17
C MET A 33 5.88 11.37 -3.30
N ALA A 34 5.80 11.84 -2.06
CA ALA A 34 6.92 11.82 -1.13
C ALA A 34 7.46 10.39 -0.89
N MET A 35 6.56 9.42 -0.65
CA MET A 35 6.93 8.02 -0.44
C MET A 35 7.56 7.39 -1.69
N ASN A 36 6.97 7.60 -2.88
CA ASN A 36 7.51 7.03 -4.12
C ASN A 36 8.88 7.63 -4.47
N THR A 37 9.07 8.92 -4.26
CA THR A 37 10.39 9.56 -4.42
C THR A 37 11.41 8.98 -3.43
N ALA A 38 11.07 8.92 -2.15
CA ALA A 38 11.96 8.42 -1.10
C ALA A 38 12.39 6.97 -1.33
N ILE A 39 11.43 6.06 -1.58
CA ILE A 39 11.74 4.64 -1.87
C ILE A 39 12.62 4.54 -3.12
N GLY A 40 12.26 5.25 -4.20
CA GLY A 40 13.02 5.24 -5.43
C GLY A 40 14.46 5.75 -5.24
N GLN A 41 14.67 6.77 -4.42
CA GLN A 41 15.97 7.35 -4.13
C GLN A 41 16.83 6.42 -3.26
N VAL A 42 16.34 6.01 -2.08
CA VAL A 42 17.09 5.19 -1.13
C VAL A 42 17.53 3.88 -1.78
N LEU A 43 16.64 3.21 -2.54
CA LEU A 43 17.00 1.95 -3.20
C LEU A 43 18.10 2.15 -4.27
N LYS A 44 18.07 3.25 -5.03
CA LYS A 44 19.10 3.57 -6.02
C LYS A 44 20.44 3.92 -5.37
N GLU A 45 20.44 4.71 -4.30
CA GLU A 45 21.65 5.10 -3.56
C GLU A 45 22.41 3.89 -3.01
N HIS A 46 21.69 2.85 -2.62
CA HIS A 46 22.27 1.59 -2.14
C HIS A 46 22.55 0.57 -3.26
N GLY A 47 22.48 0.97 -4.54
CA GLY A 47 22.84 0.17 -5.70
C GLY A 47 21.84 -0.94 -6.06
N LEU A 48 20.60 -0.85 -5.56
CA LEU A 48 19.53 -1.78 -5.89
C LEU A 48 18.84 -1.37 -7.20
N SER A 49 18.09 -2.32 -7.78
CA SER A 49 17.33 -2.12 -9.01
C SER A 49 15.83 -2.17 -8.68
N PRO A 50 15.23 -1.05 -8.26
CA PRO A 50 13.82 -1.00 -7.91
C PRO A 50 12.92 -0.95 -9.16
N PHE A 51 11.78 -1.63 -9.10
CA PHE A 51 10.71 -1.56 -10.09
C PHE A 51 9.41 -1.17 -9.40
N HIS A 52 8.84 -0.02 -9.77
CA HIS A 52 7.59 0.46 -9.19
C HIS A 52 6.41 -0.31 -9.79
N GLN A 53 5.73 -1.07 -8.94
CA GLN A 53 4.45 -1.71 -9.24
C GLN A 53 3.32 -0.77 -8.79
N VAL A 54 2.76 -0.06 -9.76
CA VAL A 54 1.51 0.69 -9.61
C VAL A 54 0.40 -0.35 -9.41
N GLY A 55 -0.27 -0.35 -8.25
CA GLY A 55 -1.27 -1.36 -7.91
C GLY A 55 -2.46 -1.33 -8.88
N VAL A 56 -3.23 -2.43 -8.92
CA VAL A 56 -4.39 -2.63 -9.84
C VAL A 56 -5.45 -1.50 -9.76
N LYS A 57 -5.42 -0.67 -8.70
CA LYS A 57 -6.40 0.39 -8.43
C LYS A 57 -5.85 1.82 -8.49
N SER A 58 -4.55 2.06 -8.67
CA SER A 58 -4.01 3.42 -8.72
C SER A 58 -4.09 3.97 -10.15
N GLU A 59 -4.80 5.09 -10.30
CA GLU A 59 -5.00 5.78 -11.59
C GLU A 59 -3.73 6.50 -12.11
N GLY A 60 -2.64 6.48 -11.33
CA GLY A 60 -1.36 7.06 -11.70
C GLY A 60 -0.25 6.75 -10.68
N GLU A 61 0.98 7.11 -11.05
CA GLU A 61 2.20 6.82 -10.27
C GLU A 61 2.19 7.44 -8.86
N HIS A 62 1.41 8.49 -8.63
CA HIS A 62 1.33 9.18 -7.34
C HIS A 62 -0.10 9.32 -6.79
N GLU A 63 -1.07 8.62 -7.36
CA GLU A 63 -2.46 8.71 -6.89
C GLU A 63 -2.64 8.01 -5.54
N PRO A 64 -3.52 8.49 -4.64
CA PRO A 64 -3.80 7.79 -3.38
C PRO A 64 -4.18 6.32 -3.60
N GLY A 65 -3.65 5.44 -2.76
CA GLY A 65 -3.90 4.01 -2.86
C GLY A 65 -2.69 3.15 -2.47
N TYR A 66 -2.75 1.88 -2.86
CA TYR A 66 -1.68 0.92 -2.64
C TYR A 66 -0.57 1.08 -3.68
N HIS A 67 0.66 1.21 -3.21
CA HIS A 67 1.86 1.20 -4.04
C HIS A 67 2.82 0.15 -3.55
N ALA A 68 3.51 -0.51 -4.48
CA ALA A 68 4.55 -1.46 -4.16
C ALA A 68 5.78 -1.28 -5.06
N TRP A 69 6.93 -1.61 -4.52
CA TRP A 69 8.23 -1.48 -5.16
C TRP A 69 8.96 -2.81 -5.06
N GLU A 70 9.13 -3.48 -6.19
CA GLU A 70 9.84 -4.75 -6.28
C GLU A 70 11.34 -4.54 -6.45
N ILE A 71 12.15 -5.36 -5.79
CA ILE A 71 13.60 -5.25 -5.78
C ILE A 71 14.18 -6.41 -6.60
N TRP A 72 14.55 -6.16 -7.86
CA TRP A 72 14.96 -7.23 -8.78
C TRP A 72 16.34 -7.83 -8.49
N ARG A 73 17.18 -7.13 -7.73
CA ARG A 73 18.51 -7.64 -7.34
C ARG A 73 18.44 -8.26 -5.95
N PRO A 74 19.09 -9.42 -5.73
CA PRO A 74 19.15 -10.02 -4.39
C PRO A 74 19.76 -9.04 -3.38
N ALA A 75 19.04 -8.82 -2.28
CA ALA A 75 19.50 -8.12 -1.08
C ALA A 75 19.17 -9.00 0.13
N THR A 76 19.96 -8.90 1.20
CA THR A 76 19.66 -9.62 2.44
C THR A 76 18.50 -8.95 3.15
N GLU A 77 17.68 -9.74 3.84
CA GLU A 77 16.57 -9.23 4.65
C GLU A 77 17.03 -8.20 5.70
N GLU A 78 18.21 -8.40 6.30
CA GLU A 78 18.82 -7.45 7.24
C GLU A 78 19.06 -6.08 6.59
N LYS A 79 19.67 -6.05 5.40
CA LYS A 79 19.92 -4.81 4.66
C LYS A 79 18.61 -4.13 4.25
N LEU A 80 17.58 -4.91 3.94
CA LEU A 80 16.27 -4.39 3.58
C LEU A 80 15.51 -3.84 4.80
N ASN A 81 15.68 -4.42 5.98
CA ASN A 81 15.12 -3.86 7.19
C ASN A 81 15.82 -2.56 7.61
N GLU A 82 17.16 -2.48 7.50
CA GLU A 82 17.90 -1.22 7.73
C GLU A 82 17.42 -0.08 6.82
N MET A 83 17.06 -0.40 5.57
CA MET A 83 16.54 0.58 4.62
C MET A 83 15.16 1.15 4.99
N LEU A 84 14.37 0.47 5.83
CA LEU A 84 13.05 0.98 6.23
C LEU A 84 13.19 2.34 6.92
N GLU A 85 14.14 2.45 7.86
CA GLU A 85 14.39 3.68 8.61
C GLU A 85 14.83 4.81 7.66
N HIS A 86 15.74 4.52 6.73
CA HIS A 86 16.20 5.51 5.74
C HIS A 86 15.07 5.97 4.80
N ILE A 87 14.18 5.06 4.40
CA ILE A 87 13.01 5.37 3.57
C ILE A 87 12.05 6.28 4.33
N GLU A 88 11.77 5.99 5.60
CA GLU A 88 10.87 6.80 6.42
C GLU A 88 11.42 8.21 6.65
N GLU A 89 12.73 8.34 6.94
CA GLU A 89 13.40 9.63 7.08
C GLU A 89 13.34 10.45 5.77
N ALA A 90 13.76 9.85 4.65
CA ALA A 90 13.72 10.49 3.34
C ALA A 90 12.28 10.88 2.95
N ALA A 91 11.28 10.05 3.28
CA ALA A 91 9.89 10.36 3.00
C ALA A 91 9.37 11.57 3.80
N MET A 92 9.84 11.78 5.04
CA MET A 92 9.49 12.99 5.79
C MET A 92 10.13 14.26 5.21
N GLU A 93 11.38 14.16 4.76
CA GLU A 93 12.08 15.28 4.09
C GLU A 93 11.38 15.64 2.79
N GLU A 94 11.10 14.65 1.95
CA GLU A 94 10.35 14.82 0.70
C GLU A 94 8.94 15.36 0.95
N LEU A 95 8.24 14.87 1.97
CA LEU A 95 6.92 15.38 2.34
C LEU A 95 6.98 16.88 2.69
N THR A 96 8.03 17.29 3.39
CA THR A 96 8.24 18.71 3.73
C THR A 96 8.49 19.54 2.48
N MET A 97 9.34 19.06 1.56
CA MET A 97 9.64 19.75 0.30
C MET A 97 8.40 19.85 -0.60
N VAL A 98 7.69 18.75 -0.84
CA VAL A 98 6.50 18.70 -1.69
C VAL A 98 5.41 19.65 -1.16
N ARG A 99 5.18 19.69 0.16
CA ARG A 99 4.19 20.60 0.76
C ARG A 99 4.59 22.08 0.65
N SER A 100 5.89 22.37 0.56
CA SER A 100 6.37 23.74 0.30
C SER A 100 6.12 24.19 -1.15
N MET A 101 6.07 23.24 -2.09
CA MET A 101 5.84 23.51 -3.52
C MET A 101 4.35 23.49 -3.89
N TYR A 102 3.58 22.58 -3.29
CA TYR A 102 2.16 22.37 -3.56
C TYR A 102 1.37 22.59 -2.28
N THR A 103 0.97 23.82 -2.00
CA THR A 103 0.17 24.11 -0.81
C THR A 103 -1.28 23.67 -1.01
N GLU A 104 -1.98 23.29 0.06
CA GLU A 104 -3.40 22.89 0.00
C GLU A 104 -4.30 23.99 -0.56
N LYS A 105 -3.93 25.25 -0.35
CA LYS A 105 -4.68 26.41 -0.87
C LYS A 105 -4.59 26.51 -2.39
N ASP A 106 -3.42 26.22 -2.94
CA ASP A 106 -3.13 26.41 -4.36
C ASP A 106 -3.43 25.14 -5.19
N PHE A 107 -3.35 23.96 -4.55
CA PHE A 107 -3.54 22.64 -5.15
C PHE A 107 -4.34 21.70 -4.23
N PRO A 108 -5.62 22.01 -3.95
CA PRO A 108 -6.44 21.22 -3.03
C PRO A 108 -6.59 19.74 -3.45
N GLU A 109 -6.56 19.45 -4.74
CA GLU A 109 -6.62 18.10 -5.31
C GLU A 109 -5.42 17.22 -4.95
N MET A 110 -4.31 17.81 -4.51
CA MET A 110 -3.11 17.08 -4.09
C MET A 110 -3.23 16.54 -2.66
N TYR A 111 -4.19 17.07 -1.89
CA TYR A 111 -4.45 16.74 -0.49
C TYR A 111 -5.62 15.76 -0.39
N GLU A 112 -6.04 15.40 0.84
CA GLU A 112 -7.10 14.40 1.03
C GLU A 112 -8.29 14.70 0.13
N PRO A 113 -8.67 13.76 -0.77
CA PRO A 113 -9.88 13.91 -1.55
C PRO A 113 -11.06 14.19 -0.61
N ALA A 114 -11.91 15.15 -0.98
CA ALA A 114 -13.08 15.50 -0.16
C ALA A 114 -13.99 14.27 0.13
N ASP A 115 -13.90 13.23 -0.71
CA ASP A 115 -14.63 11.97 -0.63
C ASP A 115 -13.82 10.81 -0.02
N PHE A 116 -12.63 11.04 0.54
CA PHE A 116 -11.77 9.96 1.07
C PHE A 116 -12.48 9.15 2.16
N GLY A 117 -13.26 9.81 3.03
CA GLY A 117 -14.11 9.13 4.01
C GLY A 117 -15.10 8.19 3.35
N ASP A 118 -15.81 8.67 2.32
CA ASP A 118 -16.81 7.91 1.58
C ASP A 118 -16.19 6.72 0.84
N ARG A 119 -14.98 6.89 0.27
CA ARG A 119 -14.22 5.82 -0.40
C ARG A 119 -13.76 4.73 0.59
N VAL A 120 -13.34 5.12 1.80
CA VAL A 120 -12.96 4.17 2.85
C VAL A 120 -14.18 3.41 3.37
N GLU A 121 -15.31 4.08 3.58
CA GLU A 121 -16.57 3.43 3.96
C GLU A 121 -17.04 2.42 2.91
N ALA A 122 -17.00 2.81 1.62
CA ALA A 122 -17.33 1.90 0.52
C ALA A 122 -16.42 0.66 0.48
N MET A 123 -15.11 0.82 0.72
CA MET A 123 -14.18 -0.31 0.80
C MET A 123 -14.46 -1.23 2.00
N ILE A 124 -14.77 -0.65 3.16
CA ILE A 124 -15.12 -1.43 4.36
C ILE A 124 -16.38 -2.25 4.12
N ASP A 125 -17.38 -1.66 3.46
CA ASP A 125 -18.63 -2.35 3.16
C ASP A 125 -18.45 -3.43 2.09
N GLU A 126 -17.65 -3.17 1.05
CA GLU A 126 -17.25 -4.20 0.06
C GLU A 126 -16.55 -5.38 0.76
N HIS A 127 -15.69 -5.10 1.74
CA HIS A 127 -14.98 -6.14 2.49
C HIS A 127 -15.92 -6.94 3.40
N LYS A 128 -16.86 -6.27 4.09
CA LYS A 128 -17.91 -6.94 4.88
C LYS A 128 -18.80 -7.81 4.00
N GLU A 129 -19.15 -7.35 2.80
CA GLU A 129 -19.99 -8.09 1.85
C GLU A 129 -19.28 -9.34 1.33
N LYS A 130 -18.00 -9.22 0.93
CA LYS A 130 -17.15 -10.36 0.56
C LYS A 130 -17.02 -11.38 1.70
N ALA A 131 -16.84 -10.91 2.94
CA ALA A 131 -16.79 -11.78 4.12
C ALA A 131 -18.13 -12.48 4.40
N ARG A 132 -19.27 -11.81 4.15
CA ARG A 132 -20.61 -12.43 4.25
C ARG A 132 -20.80 -13.52 3.20
N HIS A 133 -20.43 -13.27 1.94
CA HIS A 133 -20.53 -14.25 0.87
C HIS A 133 -19.64 -15.47 1.10
N GLN A 134 -18.40 -15.28 1.59
CA GLN A 134 -17.54 -16.41 1.96
C GLN A 134 -18.16 -17.28 3.06
N ARG A 135 -18.75 -16.66 4.10
CA ARG A 135 -19.43 -17.40 5.18
C ARG A 135 -20.67 -18.13 4.70
N GLN A 136 -21.43 -17.56 3.76
CA GLN A 136 -22.57 -18.24 3.14
C GLN A 136 -22.11 -19.43 2.29
N SER A 137 -21.08 -19.29 1.47
CA SER A 137 -20.52 -20.40 0.69
C SER A 137 -19.93 -21.52 1.54
N GLN A 138 -19.37 -21.19 2.72
CA GLN A 138 -18.86 -22.20 3.67
C GLN A 138 -19.99 -22.84 4.48
N GLY A 139 -21.08 -22.11 4.76
CA GLY A 139 -22.28 -22.65 5.40
C GLY A 139 -23.07 -23.61 4.52
N GLU A 140 -23.04 -23.42 3.19
CA GLU A 140 -23.67 -24.35 2.22
C GLU A 140 -22.85 -25.63 2.01
N LEU A 141 -21.52 -25.59 2.23
CA LEU A 141 -20.65 -26.78 2.19
C LEU A 141 -20.73 -27.67 3.44
N SER A 142 -21.49 -27.27 4.47
CA SER A 142 -21.65 -28.00 5.74
C SER A 142 -22.92 -28.88 5.80
N GLN A 143 -23.65 -29.05 4.70
CA GLN A 143 -24.70 -30.09 4.64
C GLN A 143 -24.06 -31.44 4.28
N ASP A 144 -23.61 -32.13 5.31
CA ASP A 144 -23.12 -33.51 5.27
C ASP A 144 -24.26 -34.45 4.79
N PRO A 145 -24.09 -35.21 3.69
CA PRO A 145 -25.07 -36.19 3.22
C PRO A 145 -24.89 -37.49 4.01
N SER A 146 -25.26 -37.46 5.29
CA SER A 146 -25.23 -38.66 6.12
C SER A 146 -26.47 -38.73 7.01
N ASN A 147 -27.61 -38.97 6.37
CA ASN A 147 -28.75 -39.58 7.05
C ASN A 147 -29.61 -40.38 6.07
N ASP A 148 -28.96 -41.32 5.37
CA ASP A 148 -29.63 -42.45 4.73
C ASP A 148 -28.95 -43.70 5.26
N LEU A 149 -29.37 -44.14 6.45
CA LEU A 149 -29.25 -45.49 7.02
C LEU A 149 -29.53 -45.45 8.54
N ALA A 150 -30.80 -45.50 8.93
CA ALA A 150 -31.28 -46.39 9.99
C ALA A 150 -32.78 -46.16 10.33
N ARG A 151 -33.57 -47.20 10.03
CA ARG A 151 -34.95 -47.54 10.45
C ARG A 151 -36.11 -47.04 9.62
#